data_AF-A0A6C0AVA5-F1
#
_entry.id   AF-A0A6C0AVA5-F1
#
_cell.length_a   1.000
_cell.length_b   1.000
_cell.length_c   1.000
_cell.angle_alpha   90.00
_cell.angle_beta   90.00
_cell.angle_gamma   90.00
#
_symmetry.space_group_name_H-M   'P 1'
#
loop_
_entity.id
_entity.type
_entity.pdbx_description
1 polymer ?
#
loop_
_entity_poly.entity_id
_entity_poly.type
_entity_poly.pdbx_seq_one_letter_code
_entity_poly.pdbx_strand_id
1 'polypeptide(L)'
;MISFCIPRVDKEETTDFIYSKLNKLQLGKIQYIKEVPCKNNDQYKKIFIHYTEFDENKQIQNHFTKRGYLNIVYDNHWYWKLYKAYHQVPS
;
A
#
# COMPACT_ATOMS: atom_id res chain seq x y z
N MET A 1 13.76 3.97 -5.21
CA MET A 1 12.87 2.98 -4.57
C MET A 1 11.84 3.72 -3.73
N ILE A 2 10.56 3.50 -3.98
CA ILE A 2 9.47 4.12 -3.22
C ILE A 2 8.74 3.04 -2.44
N SER A 3 8.39 3.37 -1.20
CA SER A 3 7.69 2.45 -0.30
C SER A 3 6.33 3.01 0.06
N PHE A 4 5.34 2.14 0.15
CA PHE A 4 4.00 2.47 0.59
C PHE A 4 3.55 1.54 1.71
N CYS A 5 2.53 1.96 2.45
CA CYS A 5 1.94 1.22 3.55
C CYS A 5 0.42 1.19 3.43
N ILE A 6 -0.17 0.01 3.59
CA ILE A 6 -1.57 -0.17 3.92
C ILE A 6 -1.62 -0.54 5.40
N PRO A 7 -2.08 0.35 6.29
CA PRO A 7 -1.93 0.18 7.73
C PRO A 7 -2.94 -0.80 8.34
N ARG A 8 -4.02 -1.11 7.62
CA ARG A 8 -5.09 -1.98 8.10
C ARG A 8 -5.61 -2.83 6.95
N VAL A 9 -5.19 -4.07 6.95
CA VAL A 9 -5.61 -5.16 6.08
C VAL A 9 -6.11 -6.27 6.97
N ASP A 10 -7.19 -6.94 6.60
CA ASP A 10 -7.65 -8.11 7.33
C ASP A 10 -6.55 -9.17 7.36
N LYS A 11 -6.35 -9.83 8.50
CA LYS A 11 -5.34 -10.86 8.67
C LYS A 11 -5.48 -11.98 7.62
N GLU A 12 -6.71 -12.32 7.26
CA GLU A 12 -7.02 -13.43 6.35
C GLU A 12 -6.77 -13.07 4.87
N GLU A 13 -6.65 -11.78 4.52
CA GLU A 13 -6.31 -11.37 3.16
C GLU A 13 -4.88 -11.76 2.80
N THR A 14 -4.70 -12.59 1.78
CA THR A 14 -3.37 -13.10 1.41
C THR A 14 -2.53 -12.05 0.68
N THR A 15 -1.20 -12.13 0.82
CA THR A 15 -0.27 -11.31 0.02
C THR A 15 -0.54 -11.44 -1.48
N ASP A 16 -0.87 -12.64 -1.97
CA ASP A 16 -1.18 -12.87 -3.39
C ASP A 16 -2.43 -12.11 -3.85
N PHE A 17 -3.47 -12.09 -3.02
CA PHE A 17 -4.67 -11.31 -3.29
C PHE A 17 -4.34 -9.82 -3.37
N ILE A 18 -3.63 -9.29 -2.37
CA ILE A 18 -3.21 -7.88 -2.33
C ILE A 18 -2.34 -7.53 -3.55
N TYR A 19 -1.36 -8.37 -3.87
CA TYR A 19 -0.50 -8.21 -5.03
C TYR A 19 -1.33 -8.14 -6.32
N SER A 20 -2.27 -9.07 -6.50
CA SER A 20 -3.13 -9.11 -7.71
C SER A 20 -3.94 -7.83 -7.89
N LYS A 21 -4.41 -7.21 -6.79
CA LYS A 21 -5.19 -5.98 -6.81
C LYS A 21 -4.31 -4.78 -7.10
N LEU A 22 -3.14 -4.69 -6.48
CA LEU A 22 -2.18 -3.60 -6.72
C LEU A 22 -1.61 -3.66 -8.14
N ASN A 23 -1.28 -4.84 -8.64
CA ASN A 23 -0.70 -5.02 -9.96
C ASN A 23 -1.68 -4.63 -11.08
N LYS A 24 -3.00 -4.82 -10.87
CA LYS A 24 -4.04 -4.37 -11.81
C LYS A 24 -4.13 -2.86 -11.97
N LEU A 25 -3.66 -2.08 -11.00
CA LEU A 25 -3.64 -0.62 -11.06
C LEU A 25 -2.49 -0.08 -11.92
N GLN A 26 -1.54 -0.94 -12.31
CA GLN A 26 -0.39 -0.57 -13.14
C GLN A 26 0.41 0.62 -12.58
N LEU A 27 0.55 0.70 -11.25
CA LEU A 27 1.29 1.78 -10.56
C LEU A 27 2.81 1.65 -10.69
N GLY A 28 3.31 0.77 -11.56
CA GLY A 28 4.71 0.42 -11.71
C GLY A 28 5.02 -1.02 -11.28
N LYS A 29 6.30 -1.31 -11.05
CA LYS A 29 6.82 -2.65 -10.76
C LYS A 29 7.03 -2.85 -9.26
N ILE A 30 6.21 -3.70 -8.66
CA ILE A 30 6.36 -4.14 -7.27
C ILE A 30 7.61 -5.03 -7.17
N GLN A 31 8.52 -4.69 -6.27
CA GLN A 31 9.70 -5.49 -5.93
C GLN A 31 9.33 -6.61 -4.96
N TYR A 32 8.71 -6.24 -3.84
CA TYR A 32 8.25 -7.17 -2.82
C TYR A 32 7.17 -6.52 -1.93
N ILE A 33 6.43 -7.38 -1.27
CA ILE A 33 5.43 -7.01 -0.26
C ILE A 33 5.86 -7.64 1.06
N LYS A 34 5.74 -6.88 2.15
CA LYS A 34 6.05 -7.33 3.51
C LYS A 34 4.81 -7.21 4.39
N GLU A 35 4.41 -8.32 4.98
CA GLU A 35 3.37 -8.33 6.02
C GLU A 35 4.00 -8.06 7.39
N VAL A 36 3.34 -7.21 8.18
CA VAL A 36 3.75 -6.91 9.56
C VAL A 36 2.52 -6.99 10.46
N PRO A 37 2.49 -7.88 11.48
CA PRO A 37 1.36 -7.99 12.38
C PRO A 37 1.16 -6.71 13.20
N CYS A 38 -0.09 -6.39 13.52
CA CYS A 38 -0.41 -5.29 14.42
C CYS A 38 -0.27 -5.74 15.88
N LYS A 39 0.65 -5.11 16.64
CA LYS A 39 0.94 -5.48 18.04
C LYS A 39 -0.28 -5.52 18.96
N ASN A 40 -1.29 -4.68 18.69
CA ASN A 40 -2.44 -4.48 19.58
C ASN A 40 -3.76 -5.03 19.00
N ASN A 41 -3.73 -5.63 17.80
CA ASN A 41 -4.92 -6.16 17.16
C ASN A 41 -4.55 -7.30 16.21
N ASP A 42 -4.92 -8.52 16.58
CA ASP A 42 -4.60 -9.74 15.85
C ASP A 42 -5.51 -9.98 14.62
N GLN A 43 -6.59 -9.21 14.48
CA GLN A 43 -7.49 -9.26 13.32
C GLN A 43 -6.93 -8.52 12.11
N TYR A 44 -5.92 -7.67 12.30
CA TYR A 44 -5.36 -6.86 11.22
C TYR A 44 -3.85 -6.98 11.12
N LYS A 45 -3.36 -6.75 9.90
CA LYS A 45 -1.95 -6.60 9.58
C LYS A 45 -1.68 -5.32 8.80
N LYS A 46 -0.43 -4.90 8.82
CA LYS A 46 0.12 -3.85 7.97
C LYS A 46 0.79 -4.49 6.78
N ILE A 47 0.60 -3.89 5.62
CA ILE A 47 1.24 -4.32 4.38
C ILE A 47 2.15 -3.20 3.90
N PHE A 48 3.44 -3.48 3.79
CA PHE A 48 4.41 -2.60 3.16
C PHE A 48 4.67 -3.06 1.73
N ILE A 49 4.61 -2.14 0.79
CA ILE A 49 4.82 -2.42 -0.64
C ILE A 49 6.00 -1.60 -1.11
N HIS A 50 6.99 -2.27 -1.68
CA HIS A 50 8.20 -1.64 -2.19
C HIS A 50 8.20 -1.75 -3.71
N TYR A 51 8.32 -0.60 -4.39
CA TYR A 51 8.37 -0.53 -5.85
C TYR A 51 9.81 -0.28 -6.31
N THR A 52 10.28 -1.07 -7.29
CA THR A 52 11.52 -0.76 -8.01
C THR A 52 11.31 0.44 -8.92
N GLU A 53 10.15 0.49 -9.56
CA GLU A 53 9.68 1.56 -10.44
C GLU A 53 8.25 1.88 -10.04
N PHE A 54 7.93 3.16 -9.91
CA PHE A 54 6.58 3.60 -9.54
C PHE A 54 6.17 4.70 -10.51
N ASP A 55 4.99 4.55 -11.13
CA ASP A 55 4.44 5.53 -12.05
C ASP A 55 3.87 6.71 -11.23
N GLU A 56 4.69 7.74 -11.08
CA GLU A 56 4.29 8.99 -10.45
C GLU A 56 3.65 9.94 -11.46
N ASN A 57 2.56 9.52 -12.11
CA ASN A 57 1.81 10.45 -12.94
C ASN A 57 1.35 11.67 -12.10
N LYS A 58 1.18 12.82 -12.75
CA LYS A 58 0.84 14.09 -12.07
C LYS A 58 -0.44 14.00 -11.23
N GLN A 59 -1.40 13.16 -11.61
CA GLN A 59 -2.66 13.00 -10.88
C GLN A 59 -2.46 12.27 -9.55
N ILE A 60 -1.70 11.18 -9.56
CA ILE A 60 -1.34 10.39 -8.37
C ILE A 60 -0.53 11.25 -7.41
N GLN A 61 0.50 11.95 -7.93
CA GLN A 61 1.29 12.89 -7.12
C GLN A 61 0.42 13.96 -6.48
N ASN A 62 -0.45 14.63 -7.27
CA ASN A 62 -1.34 15.65 -6.76
C ASN A 62 -2.31 15.12 -5.70
N HIS A 63 -2.81 13.88 -5.85
CA HIS A 63 -3.70 13.27 -4.87
C HIS A 63 -2.97 12.98 -3.56
N PHE A 64 -1.74 12.45 -3.62
CA PHE A 64 -0.89 12.29 -2.43
C PHE A 64 -0.57 13.63 -1.76
N THR A 65 -0.21 14.67 -2.53
CA THR A 65 0.09 16.01 -1.97
C THR A 65 -1.12 16.63 -1.27
N LYS A 66 -2.34 16.45 -1.82
CA LYS A 66 -3.55 17.04 -1.25
C LYS A 66 -4.14 16.25 -0.07
N ARG A 67 -4.12 14.92 -0.12
CA ARG A 67 -4.82 14.05 0.85
C ARG A 67 -3.91 13.19 1.71
N GLY A 68 -2.66 13.00 1.32
CA GLY A 68 -1.68 12.15 2.01
C GLY A 68 -1.83 10.64 1.75
N TYR A 69 -2.89 10.20 1.07
CA TYR A 69 -3.14 8.79 0.76
C TYR A 69 -3.97 8.58 -0.52
N LEU A 70 -3.96 7.36 -1.04
CA LEU A 70 -4.86 6.87 -2.10
C LEU A 70 -5.84 5.85 -1.54
N ASN A 71 -7.07 5.85 -2.05
CA ASN A 71 -8.02 4.76 -1.80
C ASN A 71 -7.92 3.74 -2.94
N ILE A 72 -7.68 2.48 -2.60
CA ILE A 72 -7.60 1.37 -3.55
C ILE A 72 -8.80 0.46 -3.32
N VAL A 73 -9.76 0.52 -4.24
CA VAL A 73 -10.95 -0.34 -4.22
C VAL A 73 -10.52 -1.75 -4.65
N TYR A 74 -10.70 -2.74 -3.78
CA TYR A 74 -10.37 -4.13 -4.06
C TYR A 74 -11.60 -5.04 -4.18
N ASP A 75 -12.74 -4.60 -3.66
CA ASP A 75 -14.06 -5.22 -3.81
C ASP A 75 -15.11 -4.09 -3.78
N ASN A 76 -16.29 -4.26 -4.41
CA ASN A 76 -17.24 -3.21 -4.82
C ASN A 76 -17.52 -2.10 -3.79
N HIS A 77 -17.37 -2.37 -2.48
CA HIS A 77 -17.53 -1.38 -1.40
C HIS A 77 -16.32 -1.25 -0.47
N TRP A 78 -15.29 -2.08 -0.66
CA TRP A 78 -14.13 -2.17 0.21
C TRP A 78 -12.90 -1.55 -0.45
N TYR A 79 -12.21 -0.73 0.35
CA TYR A 79 -10.99 -0.07 -0.10
C TYR A 79 -9.92 -0.07 0.98
N TRP A 80 -8.68 -0.18 0.53
CA TRP A 80 -7.51 0.06 1.37
C TRP A 80 -7.07 1.53 1.24
N LYS A 81 -6.54 2.08 2.33
CA LYS A 81 -5.84 3.36 2.29
C LYS A 81 -4.34 3.10 2.11
N LEU A 82 -3.79 3.55 0.99
CA LEU A 82 -2.38 3.45 0.67
C LEU A 82 -1.69 4.78 1.01
N TYR A 83 -0.74 4.74 1.93
CA TYR A 83 0.05 5.89 2.37
C TYR A 83 1.47 5.76 1.83
N LYS A 84 2.11 6.90 1.49
CA LYS A 84 3.55 6.90 1.23
C LYS A 84 4.28 6.56 2.53
N ALA A 85 5.04 5.48 2.53
CA ALA A 85 5.83 5.09 3.69
C ALA A 85 7.10 5.94 3.66
N TYR A 86 7.19 6.91 4.58
CA TYR A 86 8.43 7.64 4.77
C TYR A 86 9.45 6.69 5.39
N HIS A 87 10.63 6.61 4.77
CA HIS A 87 11.80 6.08 5.45
C HIS A 87 12.07 7.06 6.61
N GLN A 88 11.72 6.67 7.83
CA GLN A 88 12.35 7.30 8.98
C GLN A 88 13.81 6.90 8.89
N VAL A 89 14.65 7.79 8.34
CA VAL A 89 16.09 7.72 8.60
C VAL A 89 16.18 7.71 10.13
N PRO A 90 16.77 6.67 10.74
CA PRO A 90 16.99 6.71 12.17
C PRO A 90 17.83 7.95 12.45
N SER A 91 17.27 8.85 13.27
CA SER A 91 18.00 9.99 13.84
C SER A 91 19.19 9.52 14.65
#